data_AF-L7LVF4-F1
#
_entry.id   AF-L7LVF4-F1
#
_cell.length_a   1.000
_cell.length_b   1.000
_cell.length_c   1.000
_cell.angle_alpha   90.00
_cell.angle_beta   90.00
_cell.angle_gamma   90.00
#
_symmetry.space_group_name_H-M   'P 1'
#
loop_
_entity.id
_entity.type
_entity.pdbx_description
1 polymer ?
#
loop_
_entity_poly.entity_id
_entity_poly.type
_entity_poly.pdbx_seq_one_letter_code
_entity_poly.pdbx_strand_id
1 'polypeptide(L)'
;MVDARGGAMRGCRHSGVRVIIPPRKAQMPMRITCRYLRKEKLPHPPPLLEGEACASRILEVGPAGAKFLGPVILEVPHFASLRGKEREISILRSDNGETWKEHTLEASEEAVQEVLNESFEGEELSALEDLQTNRIVRILTTDFPQYFAVVSRTRQEVHAVGPEGGLLSSTVVPQVQAIFPEGALTKKIRVGLQVGQPPPPPYLAQAETLSEADEEPTISRGPSRSRLGFLLPARKGPTARNGRKRPPRKAGFFAQLVRRTWPRLAVFSHV
;
A
#
# COMPACT_ATOMS: atom_id res chain seq x y z
N MET A 1 -1.15 -31.46 -10.84
CA MET A 1 0.19 -32.06 -10.91
C MET A 1 0.96 -31.24 -11.91
N VAL A 2 2.21 -30.89 -11.61
CA VAL A 2 3.08 -30.17 -12.54
C VAL A 2 4.37 -30.96 -12.71
N ASP A 3 4.95 -30.93 -13.91
CA ASP A 3 6.24 -31.52 -14.22
C ASP A 3 7.09 -30.52 -15.04
N ALA A 4 8.19 -30.98 -15.64
CA ALA A 4 9.09 -30.12 -16.40
C ALA A 4 8.42 -29.43 -17.62
N ARG A 5 7.23 -29.86 -18.06
CA ARG A 5 6.46 -29.15 -19.10
C ARG A 5 5.83 -27.86 -18.59
N GLY A 6 5.79 -27.66 -17.27
CA GLY A 6 5.07 -26.56 -16.65
C GLY A 6 3.57 -26.82 -16.59
N GLY A 7 2.80 -25.76 -16.32
CA GLY A 7 1.36 -25.81 -16.30
C GLY A 7 0.74 -24.58 -15.64
N ALA A 8 -0.44 -24.21 -16.13
CA ALA A 8 -1.27 -23.18 -15.54
C ALA A 8 -2.54 -23.82 -14.94
N MET A 9 -2.80 -23.54 -13.67
CA MET A 9 -3.91 -24.11 -12.92
C MET A 9 -4.72 -22.98 -12.32
N ARG A 10 -6.05 -22.98 -12.53
CA ARG A 10 -6.98 -22.04 -11.90
C ARG A 10 -7.90 -22.78 -10.94
N GLY A 11 -8.08 -22.26 -9.73
CA GLY A 11 -9.04 -22.81 -8.78
C GLY A 11 -10.48 -22.67 -9.29
N CYS A 12 -11.28 -23.75 -9.21
CA CYS A 12 -12.66 -23.79 -9.70
C CYS A 12 -13.67 -22.97 -8.87
N ARG A 13 -13.26 -22.41 -7.73
CA ARG A 13 -14.15 -21.60 -6.88
C ARG A 13 -14.26 -20.18 -7.46
N HIS A 14 -15.37 -19.49 -7.17
CA HIS A 14 -15.67 -18.11 -7.60
C HIS A 14 -14.57 -17.06 -7.35
N SER A 15 -13.61 -17.36 -6.46
CA SER A 15 -12.45 -16.51 -6.13
C SER A 15 -11.15 -17.27 -6.40
N GLY A 16 -11.06 -18.00 -7.52
CA GLY A 16 -10.01 -18.97 -7.77
C GLY A 16 -8.64 -18.33 -7.93
N VAL A 17 -7.72 -18.66 -7.03
CA VAL A 17 -6.28 -18.41 -7.23
C VAL A 17 -5.84 -19.15 -8.47
N ARG A 18 -4.95 -18.51 -9.22
CA ARG A 18 -4.28 -19.15 -10.34
C ARG A 18 -2.80 -19.30 -10.04
N VAL A 19 -2.25 -20.46 -10.38
CA VAL A 19 -0.83 -20.77 -10.28
C VAL A 19 -0.33 -21.06 -11.68
N ILE A 20 0.73 -20.37 -12.08
CA ILE A 20 1.36 -20.50 -13.40
C ILE A 20 2.81 -20.90 -13.15
N ILE A 21 3.17 -22.09 -13.64
CA ILE A 21 4.53 -22.61 -13.56
C ILE A 21 5.02 -22.75 -15.00
N PRO A 22 5.98 -21.92 -15.44
CA PRO A 22 6.50 -22.00 -16.79
C PRO A 22 7.19 -23.34 -17.08
N PRO A 23 7.36 -23.69 -18.36
CA PRO A 23 8.12 -24.88 -18.75
C PRO A 23 9.55 -24.82 -18.21
N ARG A 24 10.06 -25.99 -17.83
CA ARG A 24 11.41 -26.21 -17.28
C ARG A 24 11.68 -25.60 -15.90
N LYS A 25 10.70 -24.97 -15.24
CA LYS A 25 10.89 -24.40 -13.90
C LYS A 25 10.66 -25.40 -12.76
N ALA A 26 9.89 -26.46 -12.99
CA ALA A 26 9.73 -27.56 -12.03
C ALA A 26 10.86 -28.60 -12.21
N GLN A 27 11.67 -28.82 -11.16
CA GLN A 27 12.78 -29.77 -11.21
C GLN A 27 12.32 -31.24 -11.25
N MET A 28 11.20 -31.55 -10.60
CA MET A 28 10.61 -32.89 -10.55
C MET A 28 9.08 -32.80 -10.55
N PRO A 29 8.37 -33.86 -10.96
CA PRO A 29 6.92 -33.89 -10.87
C PRO A 29 6.45 -33.67 -9.43
N MET A 30 5.62 -32.65 -9.22
CA MET A 30 5.13 -32.30 -7.89
C MET A 30 3.64 -31.98 -7.87
N ARG A 31 2.99 -32.29 -6.73
CA ARG A 31 1.59 -31.95 -6.50
C ARG A 31 1.50 -30.57 -5.87
N ILE A 32 1.22 -29.57 -6.70
CA ILE A 32 0.95 -28.23 -6.21
C ILE A 32 -0.43 -28.16 -5.56
N THR A 33 -0.48 -27.59 -4.38
CA THR A 33 -1.71 -27.28 -3.64
C THR A 33 -1.72 -25.82 -3.25
N CYS A 34 -2.90 -25.21 -3.29
CA CYS A 34 -3.07 -23.80 -3.02
C CYS A 34 -4.47 -23.60 -2.41
N ARG A 35 -4.56 -23.23 -1.14
CA ARG A 35 -5.84 -23.13 -0.42
C ARG A 35 -5.93 -21.84 0.40
N TYR A 36 -7.13 -21.26 0.42
CA TYR A 36 -7.40 -20.14 1.29
C TYR A 36 -7.69 -20.60 2.72
N LEU A 37 -6.95 -20.05 3.66
CA LEU A 37 -7.17 -20.16 5.09
C LEU A 37 -7.82 -18.90 5.65
N ARG A 38 -8.64 -19.12 6.67
CA ARG A 38 -9.17 -18.06 7.53
C ARG A 38 -8.08 -17.65 8.52
N LYS A 39 -7.92 -16.35 8.75
CA LYS A 39 -6.89 -15.81 9.64
C LYS A 39 -7.00 -16.37 11.05
N GLU A 40 -8.23 -16.62 11.51
CA GLU A 40 -8.54 -17.12 12.85
C GLU A 40 -8.12 -18.58 13.06
N LYS A 41 -7.85 -19.32 11.98
CA LYS A 41 -7.39 -20.71 12.06
C LYS A 41 -5.87 -20.83 12.12
N LEU A 42 -5.14 -19.72 11.97
CA LEU A 42 -3.68 -19.73 12.04
C LEU A 42 -3.22 -19.57 13.49
N PRO A 43 -2.30 -20.41 13.97
CA PRO A 43 -1.72 -20.26 15.30
C PRO A 43 -0.97 -18.93 15.42
N HIS A 44 -0.26 -18.53 14.36
CA HIS A 44 0.50 -17.28 14.30
C HIS A 44 0.06 -16.47 13.07
N PRO A 45 -0.96 -15.60 13.21
CA PRO A 45 -1.40 -14.75 12.11
C PRO A 45 -0.35 -13.67 11.77
N PRO A 46 -0.36 -13.11 10.55
CA PRO A 46 0.56 -12.04 10.18
C PRO A 46 0.37 -10.83 11.11
N PRO A 47 1.47 -10.26 11.65
CA PRO A 47 1.41 -9.06 12.47
C PRO A 47 1.06 -7.88 11.56
N LEU A 48 -0.12 -7.29 11.77
CA LEU A 48 -0.58 -6.11 11.02
C LEU A 48 -0.40 -4.86 11.89
N LEU A 49 0.13 -3.81 11.29
CA LEU A 49 0.27 -2.50 11.93
C LEU A 49 -1.01 -1.66 11.78
N GLU A 50 -1.06 -0.51 12.46
CA GLU A 50 -2.17 0.43 12.32
C GLU A 50 -2.28 0.93 10.87
N GLY A 51 -3.47 0.81 10.29
CA GLY A 51 -3.74 1.15 8.89
C GLY A 51 -3.47 0.02 7.90
N GLU A 52 -2.91 -1.10 8.34
CA GLU A 52 -2.74 -2.32 7.53
C GLU A 52 -3.95 -3.25 7.65
N ALA A 53 -4.29 -3.91 6.55
CA ALA A 53 -5.37 -4.89 6.52
C ALA A 53 -5.05 -6.01 5.51
N CYS A 54 -5.48 -7.24 5.78
CA CYS A 54 -5.40 -8.31 4.79
C CYS A 54 -6.30 -7.97 3.59
N ALA A 55 -5.71 -7.88 2.40
CA ALA A 55 -6.43 -7.63 1.15
C ALA A 55 -7.09 -8.90 0.61
N SER A 56 -6.56 -10.07 0.97
CA SER A 56 -7.12 -11.39 0.63
C SER A 56 -7.04 -12.31 1.85
N ARG A 57 -7.68 -13.49 1.76
CA ARG A 57 -7.49 -14.56 2.74
C ARG A 57 -6.05 -15.08 2.65
N ILE A 58 -5.53 -15.60 3.76
CA ILE A 58 -4.20 -16.19 3.82
C ILE A 58 -4.14 -17.37 2.87
N LEU A 59 -3.07 -17.46 2.10
CA LEU A 59 -2.88 -18.48 1.10
C LEU A 59 -1.88 -19.51 1.62
N GLU A 60 -2.33 -20.73 1.84
CA GLU A 60 -1.43 -21.85 2.09
C GLU A 60 -1.06 -22.50 0.77
N VAL A 61 0.24 -22.59 0.52
CA VAL A 61 0.78 -23.17 -0.70
C VAL A 61 1.64 -24.38 -0.35
N GLY A 62 1.56 -25.40 -1.21
CA GLY A 62 2.27 -26.64 -0.99
C GLY A 62 2.82 -27.21 -2.30
N PRO A 63 3.93 -27.96 -2.26
CA PRO A 63 4.65 -28.38 -1.05
C PRO A 63 5.46 -27.23 -0.41
N ALA A 64 5.42 -27.11 0.93
CA ALA A 64 6.21 -26.10 1.64
C ALA A 64 7.71 -26.39 1.46
N GLY A 65 8.49 -25.35 1.15
CA GLY A 65 9.91 -25.47 0.83
C GLY A 65 10.19 -26.00 -0.58
N ALA A 66 9.18 -26.19 -1.43
CA ALA A 66 9.40 -26.54 -2.83
C ALA A 66 10.15 -25.40 -3.52
N LYS A 67 11.20 -25.75 -4.27
CA LYS A 67 12.03 -24.81 -5.01
C LYS A 67 11.81 -25.01 -6.50
N PHE A 68 11.82 -23.91 -7.23
CA PHE A 68 11.74 -23.87 -8.68
C PHE A 68 13.08 -23.41 -9.25
N LEU A 69 13.38 -23.84 -10.48
CA LEU A 69 14.60 -23.45 -11.20
C LEU A 69 14.53 -22.00 -11.72
N GLY A 70 13.39 -21.33 -11.57
CA GLY A 70 13.19 -19.92 -11.84
C GLY A 70 11.83 -19.43 -11.34
N PRO A 71 11.44 -18.20 -11.67
CA PRO A 71 10.22 -17.59 -11.14
C PRO A 71 8.95 -18.28 -11.63
N VAL A 72 7.97 -18.37 -10.73
CA VAL A 72 6.60 -18.82 -10.99
C VAL A 72 5.63 -17.75 -10.53
N ILE A 73 4.43 -17.70 -11.11
CA ILE A 73 3.41 -16.69 -10.80
C ILE A 73 2.26 -17.30 -10.01
N LEU A 74 1.83 -16.59 -8.96
CA LEU A 74 0.54 -16.80 -8.32
C LEU A 74 -0.34 -15.55 -8.51
N GLU A 75 -1.47 -15.70 -9.18
CA GLU A 75 -2.47 -14.65 -9.29
C GLU A 75 -3.51 -14.82 -8.18
N VAL A 76 -3.54 -13.85 -7.26
CA VAL A 76 -4.40 -13.88 -6.08
C VAL A 76 -5.44 -12.75 -6.18
N PRO A 77 -6.73 -13.08 -6.31
CA PRO A 77 -7.80 -12.09 -6.17
C PRO A 77 -7.78 -11.45 -4.78
N HIS A 78 -7.95 -10.13 -4.73
CA HIS A 78 -8.04 -9.34 -3.51
C HIS A 78 -9.22 -8.37 -3.52
N PHE A 79 -9.63 -7.93 -2.34
CA PHE A 79 -10.77 -7.03 -2.12
C PHE A 79 -10.35 -5.68 -1.56
N ALA A 80 -9.04 -5.42 -1.43
CA ALA A 80 -8.55 -4.11 -1.00
C ALA A 80 -8.95 -2.99 -1.97
N SER A 81 -9.45 -1.89 -1.40
CA SER A 81 -9.65 -0.64 -2.13
C SER A 81 -8.37 0.18 -2.07
N LEU A 82 -7.66 0.26 -3.20
CA LEU A 82 -6.40 1.01 -3.32
C LEU A 82 -6.60 2.53 -3.45
N ARG A 83 -7.86 3.00 -3.50
CA ARG A 83 -8.28 4.42 -3.48
C ARG A 83 -7.33 5.35 -4.26
N GLY A 84 -7.09 5.05 -5.54
CA GLY A 84 -6.26 5.90 -6.40
C GLY A 84 -4.81 6.08 -5.94
N LYS A 85 -4.18 5.01 -5.43
CA LYS A 85 -2.78 4.93 -4.94
C LYS A 85 -2.52 5.47 -3.54
N GLU A 86 -3.56 5.76 -2.74
CA GLU A 86 -3.41 6.04 -1.30
C GLU A 86 -2.85 4.82 -0.55
N ARG A 87 -3.25 3.63 -0.98
CA ARG A 87 -2.84 2.36 -0.39
C ARG A 87 -2.06 1.56 -1.42
N GLU A 88 -1.07 0.84 -0.93
CA GLU A 88 -0.28 -0.11 -1.72
C GLU A 88 -0.49 -1.53 -1.18
N ILE A 89 -0.13 -2.52 -2.00
CA ILE A 89 -0.14 -3.93 -1.62
C ILE A 89 1.29 -4.33 -1.27
N SER A 90 1.48 -4.91 -0.09
CA SER A 90 2.69 -5.61 0.31
C SER A 90 2.37 -7.10 0.48
N ILE A 91 3.31 -7.95 0.06
CA ILE A 91 3.18 -9.40 0.18
C ILE A 91 4.03 -9.86 1.35
N LEU A 92 3.40 -10.52 2.31
CA LEU A 92 4.10 -11.21 3.39
C LEU A 92 4.16 -12.70 3.10
N ARG A 93 5.26 -13.34 3.51
CA ARG A 93 5.48 -14.78 3.43
C ARG A 93 5.85 -15.34 4.81
N SER A 94 5.49 -16.61 5.04
CA SER A 94 5.89 -17.37 6.22
C SER A 94 6.36 -18.75 5.79
N ASP A 95 7.65 -19.06 6.02
CA ASP A 95 8.23 -20.34 5.59
C ASP A 95 7.96 -21.47 6.58
N ASN A 96 7.76 -21.13 7.86
CA ASN A 96 7.58 -22.07 8.97
C ASN A 96 6.20 -21.98 9.65
N GLY A 97 5.36 -21.03 9.25
CA GLY A 97 4.04 -20.81 9.84
C GLY A 97 4.03 -20.07 11.18
N GLU A 98 5.19 -19.63 11.67
CA GLU A 98 5.34 -18.94 12.95
C GLU A 98 5.75 -17.48 12.76
N THR A 99 6.69 -17.24 11.86
CA THR A 99 7.23 -15.90 11.59
C THR A 99 6.81 -15.42 10.22
N TRP A 100 6.57 -14.11 10.11
CA TRP A 100 6.16 -13.45 8.88
C TRP A 100 7.20 -12.42 8.49
N LYS A 101 7.53 -12.39 7.21
CA LYS A 101 8.50 -11.46 6.61
C LYS A 101 8.00 -10.97 5.26
N GLU A 102 8.46 -9.80 4.84
CA GLU A 102 8.11 -9.27 3.52
C GLU A 102 8.71 -10.16 2.43
N HIS A 103 7.92 -10.45 1.41
CA HIS A 103 8.37 -11.19 0.25
C HIS A 103 9.20 -10.25 -0.63
N THR A 104 10.47 -10.61 -0.84
CA THR A 104 11.47 -9.70 -1.42
C THR A 104 11.52 -9.71 -2.93
N LEU A 105 10.92 -10.71 -3.61
CA LEU A 105 10.93 -10.74 -5.06
C LEU A 105 9.89 -9.76 -5.58
N GLU A 106 10.37 -8.66 -6.17
CA GLU A 106 9.48 -7.66 -6.77
C GLU A 106 8.87 -8.22 -8.05
N ALA A 107 7.54 -8.13 -8.12
CA ALA A 107 6.82 -8.52 -9.32
C ALA A 107 6.78 -7.36 -10.31
N SER A 108 7.93 -7.01 -10.89
CA SER A 108 8.00 -5.97 -11.95
C SER A 108 7.17 -6.39 -13.16
N GLU A 109 6.61 -5.43 -13.89
CA GLU A 109 5.75 -5.72 -15.04
C GLU A 109 6.50 -6.50 -16.12
N GLU A 110 7.78 -6.17 -16.33
CA GLU A 110 8.67 -6.85 -17.28
C GLU A 110 8.92 -8.29 -16.85
N ALA A 111 9.26 -8.52 -15.57
CA ALA A 111 9.53 -9.86 -15.05
C ALA A 111 8.27 -10.74 -15.08
N VAL A 112 7.08 -10.16 -14.82
CA VAL A 112 5.81 -10.88 -14.98
C VAL A 112 5.58 -11.24 -16.45
N GLN A 113 5.76 -10.29 -17.36
CA GLN A 113 5.51 -10.51 -18.78
C GLN A 113 6.46 -11.55 -19.38
N GLU A 114 7.73 -11.56 -18.98
CA GLU A 114 8.69 -12.61 -19.39
C GLU A 114 8.19 -14.01 -19.00
N VAL A 115 7.74 -14.17 -17.76
CA VAL A 115 7.26 -15.46 -17.24
C VAL A 115 5.95 -15.89 -17.90
N LEU A 116 5.07 -14.93 -18.24
CA LEU A 116 3.85 -15.19 -18.99
C LEU A 116 4.16 -15.61 -20.43
N ASN A 117 5.09 -14.92 -21.11
CA ASN A 117 5.53 -15.24 -22.47
C ASN A 117 6.22 -16.62 -22.56
N GLU A 118 6.89 -17.07 -21.49
CA GLU A 118 7.42 -18.43 -21.41
C GLU A 118 6.31 -19.50 -21.30
N SER A 119 5.13 -19.13 -20.79
CA SER A 119 4.06 -20.06 -20.40
C SER A 119 2.89 -20.14 -21.40
N PHE A 120 2.66 -19.10 -22.21
CA PHE A 120 1.51 -18.96 -23.11
C PHE A 120 1.95 -18.40 -24.47
N GLU A 121 1.20 -18.72 -25.52
CA GLU A 121 1.45 -18.24 -26.89
C GLU A 121 0.32 -17.32 -27.38
N GLY A 122 0.68 -16.22 -28.07
CA GLY A 122 -0.23 -15.39 -28.86
C GLY A 122 -1.57 -15.04 -28.22
N GLU A 123 -2.65 -15.67 -28.70
CA GLU A 123 -4.03 -15.39 -28.29
C GLU A 123 -4.29 -15.64 -26.79
N GLU A 124 -3.62 -16.60 -26.17
CA GLU A 124 -3.79 -16.86 -24.74
C GLU A 124 -3.24 -15.72 -23.88
N LEU A 125 -2.18 -15.02 -24.32
CA LEU A 125 -1.62 -13.87 -23.62
C LEU A 125 -2.60 -12.69 -23.58
N SER A 126 -3.30 -12.44 -24.68
CA SER A 126 -4.29 -11.34 -24.76
C SER A 126 -5.41 -11.49 -23.73
N ALA A 127 -5.89 -12.72 -23.50
CA ALA A 127 -6.88 -13.01 -22.47
C ALA A 127 -6.35 -12.81 -21.03
N LEU A 128 -5.03 -12.81 -20.82
CA LEU A 128 -4.39 -12.54 -19.52
C LEU A 128 -4.21 -11.07 -19.25
N GLU A 129 -3.97 -10.31 -20.31
CA GLU A 129 -3.97 -8.84 -20.30
C GLU A 129 -5.38 -8.33 -19.97
N ASP A 130 -6.43 -8.92 -20.54
CA ASP A 130 -7.82 -8.60 -20.18
C ASP A 130 -8.18 -8.93 -18.71
N LEU A 131 -7.50 -9.92 -18.12
CA LEU A 131 -7.63 -10.27 -16.71
C LEU A 131 -6.78 -9.39 -15.79
N GLN A 132 -5.98 -8.44 -16.32
CA GLN A 132 -5.30 -7.39 -15.55
C GLN A 132 -6.31 -6.40 -14.96
N THR A 133 -7.06 -6.88 -13.99
CA THR A 133 -7.93 -6.05 -13.18
C THR A 133 -7.15 -5.59 -11.95
N ASN A 134 -7.41 -4.37 -11.49
CA ASN A 134 -6.87 -3.81 -10.24
C ASN A 134 -7.24 -4.61 -8.96
N ARG A 135 -7.88 -5.79 -9.11
CA ARG A 135 -8.34 -6.67 -8.04
C ARG A 135 -7.57 -7.98 -8.01
N ILE A 136 -6.56 -8.17 -8.86
CA ILE A 136 -5.69 -9.34 -8.86
C ILE A 136 -4.27 -8.88 -8.56
N VAL A 137 -3.66 -9.46 -7.54
CA VAL A 137 -2.23 -9.29 -7.28
C VAL A 137 -1.47 -10.47 -7.84
N ARG A 138 -0.35 -10.21 -8.51
CA ARG A 138 0.56 -11.24 -9.01
C ARG A 138 1.74 -11.34 -8.07
N ILE A 139 1.94 -12.50 -7.48
CA ILE A 139 3.08 -12.82 -6.65
C ILE A 139 4.05 -13.61 -7.53
N LEU A 140 5.21 -13.04 -7.83
CA LEU A 140 6.33 -13.77 -8.39
C LEU A 140 7.08 -14.44 -7.25
N THR A 141 7.42 -15.73 -7.37
CA THR A 141 8.24 -16.42 -6.37
C THR A 141 9.10 -17.50 -7.03
N THR A 142 10.23 -17.83 -6.45
CA THR A 142 11.10 -18.95 -6.88
C THR A 142 11.01 -20.16 -5.96
N ASP A 143 10.27 -20.03 -4.87
CA ASP A 143 10.04 -21.07 -3.89
C ASP A 143 8.67 -20.93 -3.23
N PHE A 144 8.14 -22.03 -2.69
CA PHE A 144 6.87 -22.02 -1.97
C PHE A 144 7.09 -21.94 -0.46
N PRO A 145 6.76 -20.80 0.19
CA PRO A 145 6.64 -20.75 1.65
C PRO A 145 5.46 -21.62 2.11
N GLN A 146 5.28 -21.79 3.42
CA GLN A 146 4.07 -22.43 3.92
C GLN A 146 2.83 -21.54 3.70
N TYR A 147 2.98 -20.22 3.90
CA TYR A 147 1.91 -19.25 3.72
C TYR A 147 2.34 -17.97 3.00
N PHE A 148 1.41 -17.40 2.24
CA PHE A 148 1.43 -16.03 1.74
C PHE A 148 0.27 -15.23 2.32
N ALA A 149 0.49 -13.94 2.56
CA ALA A 149 -0.55 -12.98 2.92
C ALA A 149 -0.44 -11.75 2.03
N VAL A 150 -1.55 -11.36 1.42
CA VAL A 150 -1.65 -10.10 0.68
C VAL A 150 -2.15 -9.05 1.66
N VAL A 151 -1.35 -8.02 1.93
CA VAL A 151 -1.65 -6.96 2.89
C VAL A 151 -1.76 -5.63 2.16
N SER A 152 -2.83 -4.90 2.40
CA SER A 152 -2.95 -3.51 2.00
C SER A 152 -2.46 -2.62 3.12
N ARG A 153 -1.48 -1.76 2.84
CA ARG A 153 -0.97 -0.76 3.77
C ARG A 153 -1.11 0.64 3.17
N THR A 154 -1.09 1.67 4.02
CA THR A 154 -1.12 3.03 3.51
C THR A 154 0.23 3.36 2.89
N ARG A 155 0.24 3.95 1.70
CA ARG A 155 1.46 4.27 0.98
C ARG A 155 2.24 5.31 1.77
N GLN A 156 3.48 4.96 2.14
CA GLN A 156 4.40 5.88 2.82
C GLN A 156 5.46 6.32 1.82
N GLU A 157 5.35 7.55 1.31
CA GLU A 157 6.35 8.09 0.40
C GLU A 157 7.53 8.62 1.21
N VAL A 158 8.57 7.80 1.35
CA VAL A 158 9.77 8.14 2.13
C VAL A 158 10.82 8.77 1.24
N HIS A 159 11.16 10.03 1.51
CA HIS A 159 12.19 10.79 0.80
C HIS A 159 13.34 11.16 1.73
N ALA A 160 14.58 11.01 1.26
CA ALA A 160 15.75 11.42 2.02
C ALA A 160 16.07 12.89 1.73
N VAL A 161 15.90 13.77 2.73
CA VAL A 161 16.17 15.21 2.62
C VAL A 161 17.35 15.57 3.51
N GLY A 162 18.32 16.29 2.94
CA GLY A 162 19.54 16.73 3.64
C GLY A 162 19.53 18.21 4.02
N PRO A 163 20.65 18.73 4.56
CA PRO A 163 20.83 20.13 4.91
C PRO A 163 20.71 21.09 3.72
N GLU A 164 20.93 20.61 2.50
CA GLU A 164 20.69 21.32 1.24
C GLU A 164 19.21 21.68 1.01
N GLY A 165 18.29 21.12 1.79
CA GLY A 165 16.85 21.27 1.59
C GLY A 165 16.33 20.41 0.44
N GLY A 166 15.11 20.66 -0.02
CA GLY A 166 14.49 19.92 -1.12
C GLY A 166 12.99 20.12 -1.26
N LEU A 167 12.48 19.85 -2.46
CA LEU A 167 11.05 19.81 -2.75
C LEU A 167 10.59 18.34 -2.70
N LEU A 168 9.58 18.05 -1.89
CA LEU A 168 8.86 16.78 -1.91
C LEU A 168 7.50 16.99 -2.54
N SER A 169 7.14 16.17 -3.53
CA SER A 169 5.83 16.20 -4.19
C SER A 169 5.14 14.87 -3.99
N SER A 170 3.85 14.87 -3.67
CA SER A 170 3.11 13.63 -3.56
C SER A 170 2.83 13.00 -4.91
N THR A 171 3.03 11.69 -5.04
CA THR A 171 2.64 10.97 -6.27
C THR A 171 1.13 10.71 -6.36
N VAL A 172 0.41 10.78 -5.23
CA VAL A 172 -1.05 10.61 -5.16
C VAL A 172 -1.77 11.92 -5.53
N VAL A 173 -1.27 13.06 -5.04
CA VAL A 173 -1.79 14.39 -5.37
C VAL A 173 -0.61 15.32 -5.70
N PRO A 174 -0.22 15.48 -6.98
CA PRO A 174 0.95 16.26 -7.38
C PRO A 174 0.93 17.73 -6.93
N GLN A 175 -0.28 18.27 -6.67
CA GLN A 175 -0.49 19.62 -6.16
C GLN A 175 -0.05 19.78 -4.69
N VAL A 176 0.06 18.68 -3.94
CA VAL A 176 0.58 18.69 -2.58
C VAL A 176 2.09 18.58 -2.64
N GLN A 177 2.75 19.69 -2.30
CA GLN A 177 4.20 19.79 -2.21
C GLN A 177 4.60 20.27 -0.82
N ALA A 178 5.66 19.67 -0.29
CA ALA A 178 6.33 20.10 0.92
C ALA A 178 7.72 20.63 0.56
N ILE A 179 8.01 21.87 0.95
CA ILE A 179 9.29 22.54 0.68
C ILE A 179 10.11 22.54 1.95
N PHE A 180 11.34 22.01 1.86
CA PHE A 180 12.36 22.10 2.88
C PHE A 180 13.38 23.14 2.43
N PRO A 181 13.46 24.31 3.08
CA PRO A 181 14.47 25.31 2.73
C PRO A 181 15.86 24.85 3.13
N GLU A 182 16.87 25.42 2.49
CA GLU A 182 18.29 25.17 2.80
C GLU A 182 18.57 25.51 4.29
N GLY A 183 19.30 24.63 4.97
CA GLY A 183 19.61 24.77 6.39
C GLY A 183 18.48 24.40 7.36
N ALA A 184 17.31 23.99 6.88
CA ALA A 184 16.21 23.50 7.75
C ALA A 184 16.57 22.19 8.46
N LEU A 185 17.45 21.40 7.85
CA LEU A 185 17.94 20.14 8.38
C LEU A 185 19.44 20.25 8.63
N THR A 186 19.91 19.61 9.69
CA THR A 186 21.35 19.54 10.00
C THR A 186 21.98 18.21 9.59
N LYS A 187 21.13 17.23 9.25
CA LYS A 187 21.50 15.88 8.84
C LYS A 187 20.50 15.37 7.80
N LYS A 188 20.93 14.41 6.98
CA LYS A 188 20.06 13.71 6.05
C LYS A 188 19.10 12.81 6.81
N ILE A 189 17.80 13.11 6.75
CA ILE A 189 16.74 12.35 7.42
C ILE A 189 15.76 11.79 6.39
N ARG A 190 15.05 10.71 6.77
CA ARG A 190 13.98 10.12 5.97
C ARG A 190 12.63 10.74 6.38
N VAL A 191 12.03 11.48 5.46
CA VAL A 191 10.73 12.14 5.64
C VAL A 191 9.66 11.34 4.91
N GLY A 192 8.60 10.92 5.62
CA GLY A 192 7.43 10.31 5.04
C GLY A 192 6.37 11.34 4.68
N LEU A 193 5.92 11.35 3.43
CA LEU A 193 4.76 12.10 2.97
C LEU A 193 3.57 11.15 2.82
N GLN A 194 2.47 11.43 3.53
CA GLN A 194 1.24 10.65 3.45
C GLN A 194 0.08 11.59 3.13
N VAL A 195 -0.45 11.47 1.91
CA VAL A 195 -1.54 12.31 1.39
C VAL A 195 -2.72 11.42 1.04
N GLY A 196 -3.89 11.69 1.63
CA GLY A 196 -5.15 11.12 1.16
C GLY A 196 -5.68 11.89 -0.06
N GLN A 197 -6.32 11.20 -0.99
CA GLN A 197 -7.17 11.80 -2.01
C GLN A 197 -8.21 12.73 -1.38
N PRO A 198 -8.56 13.83 -2.07
CA PRO A 198 -9.63 14.69 -1.59
C PRO A 198 -10.94 13.89 -1.58
N PRO A 199 -11.86 14.16 -0.66
CA PRO A 199 -13.22 13.63 -0.78
C PRO A 199 -13.76 14.03 -2.17
N PRO A 200 -14.50 13.12 -2.85
CA PRO A 200 -15.09 13.44 -4.13
C PRO A 200 -15.93 14.73 -4.02
N PRO A 201 -15.97 15.57 -5.07
CA PRO A 201 -16.79 16.77 -5.07
C PRO A 201 -18.23 16.41 -4.66
N PRO A 202 -18.94 17.27 -3.90
CA PRO A 202 -20.25 16.96 -3.34
C PRO A 202 -21.31 16.53 -4.37
N TYR A 203 -21.12 16.89 -5.65
CA TYR A 203 -21.95 16.41 -6.77
C TYR A 203 -21.81 14.89 -7.04
N LEU A 204 -20.63 14.29 -6.84
CA LEU A 204 -20.43 12.84 -6.96
C LEU A 204 -20.75 12.08 -5.67
N ALA A 205 -20.72 12.76 -4.51
CA ALA A 205 -21.14 12.16 -3.24
C ALA A 205 -22.63 11.79 -3.24
N GLN A 206 -23.46 12.57 -3.94
CA GLN A 206 -24.91 12.32 -4.07
C GLN A 206 -25.23 11.04 -4.85
N ALA A 207 -24.36 10.60 -5.77
CA ALA A 207 -24.60 9.37 -6.54
C ALA A 207 -24.38 8.09 -5.70
N GLU A 208 -23.54 8.15 -4.65
CA GLU A 208 -23.33 7.02 -3.73
C GLU A 208 -24.38 6.97 -2.59
N THR A 209 -25.15 8.04 -2.38
CA THR A 209 -26.18 8.11 -1.32
C THR A 209 -27.62 7.90 -1.80
N LEU A 210 -27.86 7.70 -3.10
CA LEU A 210 -29.21 7.55 -3.66
C LEU A 210 -29.74 6.11 -3.69
N SER A 211 -29.26 5.21 -2.83
CA SER A 211 -29.86 3.87 -2.67
C SER A 211 -30.57 3.62 -1.34
N GLU A 212 -30.59 4.57 -0.41
CA GLU A 212 -31.37 4.44 0.83
C GLU A 212 -31.87 5.82 1.29
N ALA A 213 -33.15 6.10 1.04
CA ALA A 213 -34.10 6.73 1.98
C ALA A 213 -35.29 7.33 1.22
N ASP A 214 -36.38 6.57 1.15
CA ASP A 214 -37.72 7.14 1.25
C ASP A 214 -37.90 7.70 2.67
N GLU A 215 -37.99 9.02 2.82
CA GLU A 215 -39.02 9.75 3.61
C GLU A 215 -38.64 11.23 3.82
N GLU A 216 -39.68 12.05 3.83
CA GLU A 216 -39.70 13.51 3.71
C GLU A 216 -39.56 14.24 5.08
N PRO A 217 -39.64 15.60 5.18
CA PRO A 217 -38.64 16.40 5.89
C PRO A 217 -39.15 17.01 7.21
N THR A 218 -38.26 17.58 8.02
CA THR A 218 -38.67 18.58 9.03
C THR A 218 -37.72 19.77 9.05
N ILE A 219 -38.30 20.93 8.79
CA ILE A 219 -37.70 22.26 8.73
C ILE A 219 -37.53 22.80 10.16
N SER A 220 -36.37 23.38 10.49
CA SER A 220 -36.30 24.42 11.53
C SER A 220 -35.37 25.56 11.10
N ARG A 221 -35.82 26.80 11.34
CA ARG A 221 -35.25 28.07 10.86
C ARG A 221 -34.52 28.83 11.99
N GLY A 222 -33.32 29.35 11.64
CA GLY A 222 -32.75 30.65 12.08
C GLY A 222 -31.82 30.67 13.31
N PRO A 223 -31.04 31.77 13.57
CA PRO A 223 -30.69 32.94 12.73
C PRO A 223 -29.17 33.36 12.71
N SER A 224 -28.77 34.08 11.63
CA SER A 224 -27.91 35.30 11.52
C SER A 224 -26.52 35.48 12.23
N ARG A 225 -25.56 35.99 11.41
CA ARG A 225 -24.30 36.76 11.73
C ARG A 225 -23.16 35.95 12.38
N SER A 226 -21.87 36.07 12.05
CA SER A 226 -21.04 37.26 11.77
C SER A 226 -19.68 36.87 11.16
N ARG A 227 -19.03 37.81 10.45
CA ARG A 227 -17.61 37.78 10.07
C ARG A 227 -16.74 37.66 11.32
N LEU A 228 -15.66 36.87 11.30
CA LEU A 228 -14.48 37.15 12.11
C LEU A 228 -13.21 36.62 11.40
N GLY A 229 -12.33 37.54 11.04
CA GLY A 229 -10.93 37.23 10.74
C GLY A 229 -10.18 37.03 12.05
N PHE A 230 -9.26 36.07 12.07
CA PHE A 230 -8.31 35.90 13.17
C PHE A 230 -6.88 35.93 12.65
N LEU A 231 -6.22 37.07 12.89
CA LEU A 231 -4.78 37.15 13.11
C LEU A 231 -4.50 36.56 14.50
N LEU A 232 -3.52 35.66 14.61
CA LEU A 232 -2.98 35.25 15.91
C LEU A 232 -1.70 36.05 16.24
N PRO A 233 -1.47 36.37 17.54
CA PRO A 233 -0.61 37.46 17.95
C PRO A 233 0.86 37.04 18.14
N ALA A 234 1.77 37.93 17.75
CA ALA A 234 3.19 37.85 18.12
C ALA A 234 3.37 38.24 19.60
N ARG A 235 3.85 37.33 20.44
CA ARG A 235 4.26 37.66 21.82
C ARG A 235 5.67 38.27 21.81
N LYS A 236 5.76 39.51 22.31
CA LYS A 236 7.00 40.20 22.72
C LYS A 236 7.75 39.40 23.78
N GLY A 237 9.06 39.23 23.61
CA GLY A 237 9.95 38.65 24.62
C GLY A 237 10.35 39.66 25.70
N PRO A 238 10.69 39.22 26.92
CA PRO A 238 11.28 40.09 27.93
C PRO A 238 12.81 40.12 27.86
N THR A 239 13.35 41.27 28.25
CA THR A 239 14.76 41.64 28.36
C THR A 239 15.51 40.94 29.49
N ALA A 240 16.75 40.54 29.15
CA ALA A 240 18.00 40.49 29.93
C ALA A 240 18.18 39.63 31.20
N ARG A 241 19.37 38.98 31.20
CA ARG A 241 20.39 38.81 32.28
C ARG A 241 20.59 37.40 32.89
N ASN A 242 21.87 37.03 32.90
CA ASN A 242 22.59 36.00 33.65
C ASN A 242 22.40 34.50 33.31
N GLY A 243 23.45 33.96 32.66
CA GLY A 243 24.22 32.81 33.12
C GLY A 243 23.47 31.56 33.57
N ARG A 244 23.20 30.66 32.63
CA ARG A 244 23.30 29.18 32.78
C ARG A 244 22.93 28.53 31.44
N LYS A 245 23.85 27.74 30.88
CA LYS A 245 23.62 26.92 29.67
C LYS A 245 22.42 25.99 29.92
N ARG A 246 21.34 26.15 29.13
CA ARG A 246 20.27 25.16 28.97
C ARG A 246 20.49 24.43 27.64
N PRO A 247 20.27 23.10 27.55
CA PRO A 247 20.38 22.38 26.28
C PRO A 247 19.30 22.85 25.30
N PRO A 248 19.55 22.81 23.97
CA PRO A 248 18.59 23.31 23.00
C PRO A 248 17.33 22.45 23.02
N ARG A 249 16.18 23.11 23.26
CA ARG A 249 14.85 22.53 23.11
C ARG A 249 14.65 22.13 21.65
N LYS A 250 14.14 20.93 21.41
CA LYS A 250 13.77 20.37 20.09
C LYS A 250 13.02 21.45 19.28
N ALA A 251 13.63 21.91 18.20
CA ALA A 251 13.01 22.84 17.26
C ALA A 251 11.78 22.15 16.65
N GLY A 252 10.60 22.76 16.84
CA GLY A 252 9.43 22.40 16.04
C GLY A 252 9.73 22.73 14.58
N PHE A 253 9.74 21.70 13.73
CA PHE A 253 9.97 21.82 12.30
C PHE A 253 8.87 22.67 11.67
N PHE A 254 9.24 23.82 11.11
CA PHE A 254 8.37 24.61 10.24
C PHE A 254 8.54 24.12 8.80
N ALA A 255 7.66 23.24 8.36
CA ALA A 255 7.39 23.06 6.93
C ALA A 255 6.43 24.18 6.52
N GLN A 256 6.83 25.01 5.55
CA GLN A 256 5.94 26.03 4.98
C GLN A 256 4.99 25.34 4.02
N LEU A 257 3.94 24.75 4.61
CA LEU A 257 2.94 23.99 3.89
C LEU A 257 1.86 24.94 3.38
N VAL A 258 1.62 24.96 2.07
CA VAL A 258 0.47 25.64 1.47
C VAL A 258 -0.80 24.87 1.86
N ARG A 259 -1.24 24.99 3.12
CA ARG A 259 -2.54 24.52 3.61
C ARG A 259 -3.63 25.45 3.10
N ARG A 260 -3.86 25.46 1.80
CA ARG A 260 -5.17 25.86 1.27
C ARG A 260 -5.90 24.54 0.99
N THR A 261 -6.82 24.18 1.90
CA THR A 261 -7.93 23.21 1.71
C THR A 261 -7.66 21.69 1.67
N TRP A 262 -6.81 21.12 2.55
CA TRP A 262 -6.64 19.65 2.61
C TRP A 262 -6.72 19.08 4.04
N PRO A 263 -7.84 18.42 4.42
CA PRO A 263 -8.06 17.92 5.78
C PRO A 263 -7.35 16.60 6.14
N ARG A 264 -6.67 15.92 5.19
CA ARG A 264 -6.00 14.62 5.40
C ARG A 264 -4.53 14.59 4.97
N LEU A 265 -3.75 15.51 5.52
CA LEU A 265 -2.32 15.58 5.29
C LEU A 265 -1.55 15.36 6.59
N ALA A 266 -0.67 14.35 6.61
CA ALA A 266 0.22 14.09 7.72
C ALA A 266 1.67 13.99 7.21
N VAL A 267 2.59 14.64 7.94
CA VAL A 267 4.03 14.61 7.66
C VAL A 267 4.71 14.03 8.89
N PHE A 268 5.48 12.97 8.70
CA PHE A 268 6.20 12.30 9.79
C PHE A 268 7.69 12.20 9.48
N SER A 269 8.52 12.31 10.52
CA SER A 269 9.96 12.11 10.46
C SER A 269 10.33 10.88 11.28
N HIS A 270 11.07 9.92 10.70
CA HIS A 270 11.77 8.90 11.47
C HIS A 270 13.20 9.38 11.70
N VAL A 271 13.58 9.52 12.99
CA VAL A 271 14.95 9.82 13.44
C VAL A 271 15.70 8.53 13.66
#